data_AF-A0A1B9IWI7-F1
#
_entry.id   AF-A0A1B9IWI7-F1
#
_cell.length_a   1.000
_cell.length_b   1.000
_cell.length_c   1.000
_cell.angle_alpha   90.00
_cell.angle_beta   90.00
_cell.angle_gamma   90.00
#
_symmetry.space_group_name_H-M   'P 1'
#
loop_
_entity.id
_entity.type
_entity.pdbx_description
1 polymer ?
#
loop_
_entity_poly.entity_id
_entity_poly.type
_entity_poly.pdbx_seq_one_letter_code
_entity_poly.pdbx_strand_id
1 'polypeptide(L)'
;MESLQWIGRTRCFPLWQEFSKCYASAEKPVDCVAQKDDYMECLHHTKEIARAKEIKSHFVQTQISQSSDARKAAEKAATGVIVSLGLVKEEEGQ
;
A
#
# COMPACT_ATOMS: atom_id res chain seq x y z
N MET A 1 28.94 19.67 -21.03
CA MET A 1 29.43 19.27 -19.70
C MET A 1 28.36 19.59 -18.67
N GLU A 2 27.24 18.88 -18.74
CA GLU A 2 26.21 18.93 -17.68
C GLU A 2 26.46 17.72 -16.79
N SER A 3 27.45 17.87 -15.93
CA SER A 3 27.69 16.94 -14.83
C SER A 3 26.53 17.07 -13.85
N LEU A 4 25.60 16.11 -13.94
CA LEU A 4 24.60 15.77 -12.94
C LEU A 4 25.27 15.54 -11.58
N GLN A 5 25.55 16.64 -10.90
CA GLN A 5 26.02 16.66 -9.54
C GLN A 5 24.78 16.38 -8.68
N TRP A 6 24.58 15.11 -8.32
CA TRP A 6 23.72 14.75 -7.18
C TRP A 6 24.36 15.34 -5.92
N ILE A 7 24.12 16.63 -5.65
CA ILE A 7 24.64 17.36 -4.48
C ILE A 7 23.81 16.93 -3.28
N GLY A 8 24.29 15.95 -2.52
CA GLY A 8 23.67 15.61 -1.25
C GLY A 8 24.23 14.35 -0.58
N ARG A 9 24.16 14.32 0.76
CA ARG A 9 24.33 13.08 1.53
C ARG A 9 23.33 12.04 1.04
N THR A 10 23.71 10.76 1.08
CA THR A 10 22.83 9.66 0.67
C THR A 10 21.56 9.64 1.53
N ARG A 11 20.44 9.15 0.96
CA ARG A 11 19.12 9.20 1.61
C ARG A 11 19.11 8.62 3.03
N CYS A 12 19.85 7.53 3.25
CA CYS A 12 19.93 6.86 4.55
C CYS A 12 21.13 7.27 5.40
N PHE A 13 21.90 8.29 4.99
CA PHE A 13 23.06 8.76 5.75
C PHE A 13 22.72 9.20 7.18
N PRO A 14 21.62 9.93 7.45
CA PRO A 14 21.28 10.33 8.83
C PRO A 14 21.08 9.14 9.76
N LEU A 15 20.40 8.09 9.30
CA LEU A 15 20.17 6.87 10.08
C LEU A 15 21.46 6.10 10.34
N TRP A 16 22.34 6.04 9.33
CA TRP A 16 23.69 5.50 9.51
C TRP A 16 24.49 6.29 10.55
N GLN A 17 24.38 7.62 10.55
CA GLN A 17 25.06 8.47 11.52
C GLN A 17 24.57 8.19 12.95
N GLU A 18 23.26 8.01 13.15
CA GLU A 18 22.70 7.65 14.46
C GLU A 18 23.12 6.25 14.91
N PHE A 19 23.11 5.26 14.02
CA PHE A 19 23.66 3.93 14.31
C PHE A 19 25.14 4.00 14.69
N SER A 20 25.94 4.75 13.94
CA SER A 20 27.38 4.89 14.19
C SER A 20 27.67 5.57 15.53
N LYS A 21 26.88 6.59 15.90
CA LYS A 21 26.97 7.23 17.23
C LYS A 21 26.68 6.24 18.35
N CYS A 22 25.58 5.49 18.24
CA CYS A 22 25.22 4.49 19.24
C CYS A 22 26.31 3.41 19.37
N TYR A 23 26.76 2.87 18.23
CA TYR A 23 27.74 1.80 18.20
C TYR A 23 29.11 2.23 18.75
N ALA A 24 29.50 3.50 18.55
CA ALA A 24 30.73 4.04 19.12
C ALA A 24 30.68 4.19 20.66
N SER A 25 29.49 4.34 21.25
CA SER A 25 29.30 4.48 22.70
C SER A 25 28.87 3.21 23.43
N ALA A 26 28.48 2.16 22.71
CA ALA A 26 27.92 0.95 23.30
C ALA A 26 28.99 -0.07 23.70
N GLU A 27 28.79 -0.75 24.83
CA GLU A 27 29.64 -1.87 25.26
C GLU A 27 29.31 -3.16 24.48
N LYS A 28 28.05 -3.34 24.09
CA LYS A 28 27.61 -4.51 23.33
C LYS A 28 26.88 -4.10 22.05
N PRO A 29 27.10 -4.81 20.93
CA PRO A 29 26.39 -4.54 19.67
C PRO A 29 24.87 -4.64 19.76
N VAL A 30 24.35 -5.40 20.74
CA VAL A 30 22.91 -5.61 20.94
C VAL A 30 22.19 -4.36 21.44
N ASP A 31 22.91 -3.41 22.04
CA ASP A 31 22.32 -2.19 22.61
C ASP A 31 21.88 -1.20 21.52
N CYS A 32 22.38 -1.37 20.29
CA CYS A 32 22.10 -0.50 19.14
C CYS A 32 21.26 -1.17 18.04
N VAL A 33 20.53 -2.24 18.37
CA VAL A 33 19.71 -2.98 17.39
C VAL A 33 18.61 -2.11 16.82
N ALA A 34 17.98 -1.23 17.61
CA ALA A 34 16.93 -0.33 17.13
C ALA A 34 17.44 0.57 15.98
N GLN A 35 18.57 1.25 16.19
CA GLN A 35 19.18 2.13 15.19
C GLN A 35 19.68 1.36 13.97
N LYS A 36 20.18 0.13 14.18
CA LYS A 36 20.56 -0.78 13.09
C LYS A 36 19.35 -1.14 12.23
N ASP A 37 18.23 -1.46 12.87
CA ASP A 37 17.00 -1.87 12.20
C ASP A 37 16.39 -0.71 11.41
N ASP A 38 16.45 0.52 11.93
CA ASP A 38 16.01 1.71 11.19
C ASP A 38 16.89 1.99 9.96
N TYR A 39 18.21 1.85 10.09
CA TYR A 39 19.12 1.97 8.95
C TYR A 39 18.85 0.89 7.88
N MET A 40 18.63 -0.36 8.30
CA MET A 40 18.32 -1.46 7.39
C MET A 40 16.92 -1.33 6.77
N GLU A 41 15.96 -0.78 7.49
CA GLU A 41 14.63 -0.45 6.98
C GLU A 41 14.75 0.60 5.88
N CYS A 42 15.47 1.69 6.09
CA CYS A 42 15.65 2.71 5.05
C CYS A 42 16.32 2.19 3.78
N LEU A 43 17.25 1.23 3.90
CA LEU A 43 17.94 0.65 2.74
C LEU A 43 17.04 -0.28 1.91
N HIS A 44 16.18 -1.07 2.56
CA HIS A 44 15.46 -2.17 1.90
C HIS A 44 13.95 -2.00 1.87
N HIS A 45 13.41 -1.04 2.63
CA HIS A 45 11.98 -0.76 2.77
C HIS A 45 11.12 -1.99 3.05
N THR A 46 11.66 -3.01 3.71
CA THR A 46 10.98 -4.31 3.89
C THR A 46 9.67 -4.17 4.67
N LYS A 47 9.71 -3.40 5.76
CA LYS A 47 8.54 -3.12 6.60
C LYS A 47 7.50 -2.30 5.84
N GLU A 48 7.93 -1.26 5.11
CA GLU A 48 7.02 -0.42 4.34
C GLU A 48 6.36 -1.19 3.18
N ILE A 49 7.11 -2.01 2.44
CA ILE A 49 6.58 -2.85 1.37
C ILE A 49 5.57 -3.87 1.93
N ALA A 50 5.87 -4.51 3.05
CA ALA A 50 4.97 -5.45 3.71
C ALA A 50 3.66 -4.75 4.13
N ARG A 51 3.76 -3.57 4.74
CA ARG A 51 2.60 -2.78 5.16
C ARG A 51 1.76 -2.32 3.97
N ALA A 52 2.39 -1.83 2.89
CA ALA A 52 1.67 -1.42 1.69
C ALA A 52 0.93 -2.59 1.03
N LYS A 53 1.52 -3.79 1.05
CA LYS A 53 0.86 -5.01 0.56
C LYS A 53 -0.38 -5.35 1.38
N GLU A 54 -0.30 -5.25 2.71
CA GLU A 54 -1.42 -5.52 3.62
C GLU A 54 -2.56 -4.50 3.47
N ILE A 55 -2.23 -3.22 3.34
CA ILE A 55 -3.24 -2.18 3.08
C ILE A 55 -3.93 -2.45 1.74
N LYS A 56 -3.17 -2.82 0.71
CA LYS A 56 -3.71 -3.14 -0.61
C LYS A 56 -4.61 -4.38 -0.58
N SER A 57 -4.24 -5.44 0.13
CA SER A 57 -5.06 -6.66 0.23
C SER A 57 -6.39 -6.35 0.92
N HIS A 58 -6.36 -5.63 2.05
CA HIS A 58 -7.57 -5.20 2.74
C HIS A 58 -8.45 -4.28 1.89
N PHE A 59 -7.86 -3.34 1.16
CA PHE A 59 -8.61 -2.47 0.26
C PHE A 59 -9.32 -3.28 -0.84
N VAL A 60 -8.62 -4.21 -1.50
CA VAL A 60 -9.21 -5.07 -2.53
C VAL A 60 -10.31 -5.95 -1.96
N GLN A 61 -10.09 -6.57 -0.80
CA GLN A 61 -11.11 -7.39 -0.14
C GLN A 61 -12.36 -6.58 0.20
N THR A 62 -12.18 -5.37 0.71
CA THR A 62 -13.28 -4.46 1.05
C THR A 62 -14.04 -4.02 -0.20
N GLN A 63 -13.35 -3.74 -1.31
CA GLN A 63 -13.98 -3.41 -2.60
C GLN A 63 -14.78 -4.59 -3.16
N ILE A 64 -14.26 -5.82 -3.05
CA ILE A 64 -14.96 -7.04 -3.46
C ILE A 64 -16.20 -7.28 -2.59
N SER A 65 -16.09 -7.14 -1.26
CA SER A 65 -17.24 -7.32 -0.37
C SER A 65 -18.31 -6.25 -0.64
N GLN A 66 -17.92 -4.98 -0.72
CA GLN A 66 -18.82 -3.86 -1.02
C GLN A 66 -19.51 -4.01 -2.37
N SER A 67 -18.80 -4.42 -3.43
CA SER A 67 -19.44 -4.69 -4.73
C SER A 67 -20.41 -5.88 -4.67
N SER A 68 -20.06 -6.93 -3.92
CA SER A 68 -20.95 -8.09 -3.72
C SER A 68 -22.18 -7.74 -2.88
N ASP A 69 -22.03 -6.88 -1.87
CA ASP A 69 -23.11 -6.42 -1.01
C ASP A 69 -23.99 -5.42 -1.75
N ALA A 70 -23.42 -4.53 -2.56
CA ALA A 70 -24.16 -3.66 -3.48
C ALA A 70 -24.96 -4.49 -4.49
N ARG A 71 -24.38 -5.55 -5.06
CA ARG A 71 -25.09 -6.47 -5.97
C ARG A 71 -26.21 -7.21 -5.25
N LYS A 72 -25.98 -7.74 -4.04
CA LYS A 72 -27.01 -8.41 -3.23
C LYS A 72 -28.10 -7.46 -2.77
N ALA A 73 -27.77 -6.21 -2.45
CA ALA A 73 -28.74 -5.18 -2.09
C ALA A 73 -29.58 -4.77 -3.30
N ALA A 74 -28.96 -4.59 -4.48
CA ALA A 74 -29.66 -4.35 -5.73
C ALA A 74 -30.56 -5.53 -6.13
N GLU A 75 -30.08 -6.76 -5.96
CA GLU A 75 -30.86 -7.98 -6.23
C GLU A 75 -32.03 -8.14 -5.27
N LYS A 76 -31.84 -7.91 -3.96
CA LYS A 76 -32.93 -7.88 -2.97
C LYS A 76 -33.95 -6.76 -3.26
N ALA A 77 -33.48 -5.58 -3.67
CA ALA A 77 -34.35 -4.49 -4.10
C ALA A 77 -35.12 -4.84 -5.39
N ALA A 78 -34.50 -5.57 -6.32
CA ALA A 78 -35.12 -6.03 -7.57
C ALA A 78 -36.13 -7.18 -7.36
N THR A 79 -35.97 -8.02 -6.32
CA THR A 79 -36.96 -9.07 -5.97
C THR A 79 -38.27 -8.51 -5.41
N GLY A 80 -38.37 -7.20 -5.17
CA GLY A 80 -39.65 -6.50 -5.00
C GLY A 80 -40.34 -6.32 -6.36
N VAL A 81 -41.14 -7.31 -6.75
CA VAL A 81 -41.99 -7.39 -7.96
C VAL A 81 -42.44 -6.03 -8.52
N ILE A 82 -41.99 -5.68 -9.74
CA ILE A 82 -42.77 -5.30 -10.96
C ILE A 82 -41.82 -5.00 -12.15
N VAL A 83 -41.86 -5.93 -13.12
CA VAL A 83 -41.94 -5.79 -14.60
C VAL A 83 -41.15 -4.66 -15.30
N SER A 84 -40.19 -5.10 -16.13
CA SER A 84 -39.65 -4.45 -17.34
C SER A 84 -38.81 -3.18 -17.18
N LEU A 85 -37.51 -3.34 -16.93
CA LEU A 85 -36.50 -2.35 -17.31
C LEU A 85 -36.26 -2.48 -18.81
N GLY A 86 -36.95 -1.67 -19.63
CA GLY A 86 -36.86 -1.62 -21.09
C GLY A 86 -35.45 -1.33 -21.61
N LEU A 87 -34.59 -2.34 -21.61
CA LEU A 87 -33.18 -2.28 -22.02
C LEU A 87 -32.89 -3.09 -23.29
N VAL A 88 -33.91 -3.48 -24.05
CA VAL A 88 -33.75 -3.93 -25.43
C VAL A 88 -34.64 -3.06 -26.31
N LYS A 89 -34.02 -2.23 -27.16
CA LYS A 89 -34.69 -1.75 -28.37
C LYS A 89 -34.76 -2.95 -29.29
N GLU A 90 -35.96 -3.45 -29.56
CA GLU A 90 -36.17 -4.31 -30.73
C GLU A 90 -35.99 -3.42 -31.96
N GLU A 91 -35.00 -3.75 -32.79
CA GLU A 91 -34.89 -3.15 -34.12
C GLU A 91 -36.01 -3.74 -34.98
N GLU A 92 -37.05 -2.94 -35.25
CA GLU A 92 -38.08 -3.28 -36.22
C GLU A 92 -37.47 -3.22 -37.64
N GLY A 93 -37.19 -4.40 -38.20
CA GLY A 93 -37.15 -4.58 -39.63
C GLY A 93 -38.53 -4.99 -40.14
N GLN A 94 -39.26 -4.05 -40.76
CA GLN A 94 -39.88 -4.16 -42.10
C GLN A 94 -40.72 -2.92 -42.43
#